data_AF-R1GRU4-F1
#
_entry.id   AF-R1GRU4-F1
#
_cell.length_a   1.000
_cell.length_b   1.000
_cell.length_c   1.000
_cell.angle_alpha   90.00
_cell.angle_beta   90.00
_cell.angle_gamma   90.00
#
_symmetry.space_group_name_H-M   'P 1'
#
loop_
_entity.id
_entity.type
_entity.pdbx_description
1 polymer ?
#
loop_
_entity_poly.entity_id
_entity_poly.type
_entity_poly.pdbx_seq_one_letter_code
_entity_poly.pdbx_strand_id
1 'polypeptide(L)'
;MSTIGHPLSDLSNLLNPFVTARSSVSIGAGSRGTSTFKPGATPGLPTHDELVALYSETAGWNPAPDMTWGEAFNLYRGAIILQGIAARYARRQASSLKAKDYGASMRPMGELAWDLVQNIRTGNGKAKL
;
A
#
# COMPACT_ATOMS: atom_id res chain seq x y z
N MET A 1 -13.54 11.03 -1.49
CA MET A 1 -12.99 12.40 -1.31
C MET A 1 -11.93 12.57 -2.38
N SER A 2 -12.02 13.61 -3.21
CA SER A 2 -11.04 13.92 -4.26
C SER A 2 -10.48 15.33 -4.01
N THR A 3 -9.22 15.54 -4.38
CA THR A 3 -8.51 16.82 -4.25
C THR A 3 -7.39 16.89 -5.29
N ILE A 4 -6.85 18.09 -5.51
CA ILE A 4 -5.63 18.27 -6.33
C ILE A 4 -4.43 17.74 -5.54
N GLY A 5 -3.57 16.95 -6.19
CA GLY A 5 -2.39 16.34 -5.57
C GLY A 5 -1.45 15.72 -6.58
N HIS A 6 -0.36 15.12 -6.09
CA HIS A 6 0.63 14.48 -6.93
C HIS A 6 0.11 13.14 -7.49
N PRO A 7 0.24 12.85 -8.80
CA PRO A 7 -0.33 11.64 -9.42
C PRO A 7 0.21 10.33 -8.83
N LEU A 8 1.46 10.35 -8.35
CA LEU A 8 2.07 9.21 -7.64
C LEU A 8 1.18 8.65 -6.53
N SER A 9 0.49 9.51 -5.77
CA SER A 9 -0.36 9.07 -4.65
C SER A 9 -1.50 8.18 -5.13
N ASP A 10 -2.13 8.53 -6.25
CA ASP A 10 -3.25 7.75 -6.80
C ASP A 10 -2.75 6.46 -7.46
N LEU A 11 -1.61 6.52 -8.16
CA LEU A 11 -0.97 5.34 -8.72
C LEU A 11 -0.55 4.34 -7.62
N SER A 12 0.09 4.81 -6.54
CA SER A 12 0.46 3.97 -5.40
C SER A 12 -0.76 3.35 -4.72
N ASN A 13 -1.86 4.10 -4.59
CA ASN A 13 -3.09 3.56 -4.04
C ASN A 13 -3.70 2.47 -4.94
N LEU A 14 -3.68 2.67 -6.27
CA LEU A 14 -4.12 1.68 -7.25
C LEU A 14 -3.29 0.39 -7.19
N LEU A 15 -1.97 0.52 -7.04
CA LEU A 15 -1.02 -0.60 -7.04
C LEU A 15 -0.82 -1.25 -5.65
N ASN A 16 -1.42 -0.68 -4.59
CA ASN A 16 -1.32 -1.18 -3.23
C ASN A 16 -1.63 -2.68 -3.05
N PRO A 17 -2.57 -3.30 -3.79
CA PRO A 17 -2.79 -4.74 -3.72
C PRO A 17 -1.54 -5.58 -4.07
N PHE A 18 -0.69 -5.14 -5.00
CA PHE A 18 0.56 -5.83 -5.35
C PHE A 18 1.60 -5.72 -4.22
N VAL A 19 1.71 -4.55 -3.60
CA VAL A 19 2.64 -4.30 -2.48
C VAL A 19 2.27 -5.16 -1.27
N THR A 20 0.99 -5.14 -0.91
CA THR A 20 0.46 -5.91 0.23
C THR A 20 0.42 -7.41 -0.02
N ALA A 21 0.36 -7.87 -1.28
CA ALA A 21 0.48 -9.28 -1.65
C ALA A 21 1.89 -9.86 -1.50
N ARG A 22 2.91 -9.02 -1.64
CA ARG A 22 4.33 -9.38 -1.46
C ARG A 22 4.73 -9.41 0.02
N SER A 23 4.03 -8.67 0.87
CA SER A 23 4.30 -8.63 2.31
C SER A 23 3.83 -9.91 3.01
N SER A 24 4.64 -10.40 3.96
CA SER A 24 4.24 -11.46 4.91
C SER A 24 3.32 -10.93 6.02
N VAL A 25 3.13 -9.61 6.09
CA VAL A 25 2.32 -8.95 7.11
C VAL A 25 0.84 -9.10 6.78
N SER A 26 0.14 -9.87 7.61
CA SER A 26 -1.33 -9.97 7.58
C SER A 26 -1.96 -8.63 8.00
N ILE A 27 -2.49 -7.88 7.04
CA ILE A 27 -3.30 -6.69 7.31
C ILE A 27 -4.76 -7.16 7.38
N GLY A 28 -5.12 -7.77 8.51
CA GLY A 28 -6.27 -8.67 8.70
C GLY A 28 -7.66 -8.20 8.23
N ALA A 29 -7.86 -6.90 7.98
CA ALA A 29 -9.11 -6.38 7.42
C ALA A 29 -8.95 -5.56 6.11
N GLY A 30 -7.72 -5.30 5.68
CA GLY A 30 -7.36 -4.62 4.41
C GLY A 30 -6.78 -5.54 3.33
N SER A 31 -6.34 -6.75 3.70
CA SER A 31 -5.74 -7.76 2.81
C SER A 31 -6.75 -8.72 2.15
N ARG A 32 -8.05 -8.41 2.14
CA ARG A 32 -9.03 -9.27 1.43
C ARG A 32 -8.76 -9.16 -0.07
N GLY A 33 -8.16 -10.20 -0.64
CA GLY A 33 -7.81 -10.28 -2.06
C GLY A 33 -6.33 -10.15 -2.37
N THR A 34 -5.40 -10.08 -1.40
CA THR A 34 -3.97 -9.98 -1.73
C THR A 34 -3.38 -11.23 -2.37
N SER A 35 -3.91 -12.42 -2.09
CA SER A 35 -3.40 -13.66 -2.69
C SER A 35 -3.53 -13.71 -4.21
N THR A 36 -4.54 -13.05 -4.79
CA THR A 36 -4.77 -13.01 -6.24
C THR A 36 -3.78 -12.10 -6.97
N PHE A 37 -3.16 -11.15 -6.26
CA PHE A 37 -2.13 -10.24 -6.80
C PHE A 37 -0.70 -10.80 -6.68
N LYS A 38 -0.53 -12.02 -6.15
CA LYS A 38 0.78 -12.69 -6.20
C LYS A 38 1.14 -13.06 -7.65
N PRO A 39 2.43 -13.05 -8.01
CA PRO A 39 2.87 -13.46 -9.34
C PRO A 39 2.31 -14.85 -9.72
N GLY A 40 1.64 -14.92 -10.87
CA GLY A 40 1.06 -16.17 -11.38
C GLY A 40 -0.24 -16.64 -10.71
N ALA A 41 -0.76 -15.93 -9.69
CA ALA A 41 -1.97 -16.35 -8.98
C ALA A 41 -3.27 -16.10 -9.78
N THR A 42 -3.28 -15.08 -10.64
CA THR A 42 -4.44 -14.73 -11.48
C THR A 42 -4.01 -14.72 -12.95
N PRO A 43 -4.52 -15.65 -13.78
CA PRO A 43 -4.22 -15.66 -15.21
C PRO A 43 -4.62 -14.35 -15.90
N GLY A 44 -3.72 -13.77 -16.70
CA GLY A 44 -3.96 -12.55 -17.46
C GLY A 44 -3.87 -11.25 -16.65
N LEU A 45 -3.60 -11.30 -15.35
CA LEU A 45 -3.35 -10.08 -14.55
C LEU A 45 -1.95 -9.53 -14.87
N PRO A 46 -1.83 -8.27 -15.32
CA PRO A 46 -0.52 -7.66 -15.55
C PRO A 46 0.28 -7.56 -14.25
N THR A 47 1.60 -7.62 -14.37
CA THR A 47 2.52 -7.40 -13.27
C THR A 47 2.53 -5.93 -12.86
N HIS A 48 3.01 -5.69 -11.64
CA HIS A 48 3.23 -4.35 -11.12
C HIS A 48 4.05 -3.47 -12.09
N ASP A 49 5.14 -4.01 -12.63
CA ASP A 49 6.07 -3.24 -13.45
C ASP A 49 5.52 -2.98 -14.86
N GLU A 50 4.73 -3.91 -15.41
CA GLU A 50 3.98 -3.69 -16.66
C GLU A 50 2.95 -2.57 -16.50
N LEU A 51 2.24 -2.51 -15.35
CA LEU A 51 1.29 -1.44 -15.08
C LEU A 51 1.98 -0.07 -14.91
N VAL A 52 3.14 -0.05 -14.27
CA VAL A 52 3.97 1.16 -14.16
C VAL A 52 4.45 1.62 -15.54
N ALA A 53 4.89 0.69 -16.40
CA ALA A 53 5.30 1.00 -17.76
C ALA A 53 4.13 1.54 -18.61
N LEU A 54 2.97 0.88 -18.55
CA LEU A 54 1.75 1.32 -19.23
C LEU A 54 1.32 2.73 -18.78
N TYR A 55 1.36 2.99 -17.47
CA TYR A 55 1.06 4.31 -16.94
C TYR A 55 2.07 5.35 -17.44
N SER A 56 3.37 5.00 -17.46
CA SER A 56 4.42 5.90 -17.95
C SER A 56 4.24 6.29 -19.41
N GLU A 57 3.87 5.33 -20.26
CA GLU A 57 3.59 5.56 -21.68
C GLU A 57 2.36 6.46 -21.86
N THR A 58 1.28 6.17 -21.14
CA THR A 58 0.01 6.88 -21.28
C THR A 58 0.05 8.29 -20.68
N ALA A 59 0.70 8.46 -19.54
CA ALA A 59 0.75 9.72 -18.82
C ALA A 59 1.89 10.64 -19.28
N GLY A 60 2.86 10.14 -20.06
CA GLY A 60 4.04 10.89 -20.48
C GLY A 60 5.00 11.27 -19.35
N TRP A 61 4.90 10.59 -18.20
CA TRP A 61 5.72 10.81 -17.01
C TRP A 61 6.15 9.47 -16.43
N ASN A 62 7.44 9.32 -16.10
CA ASN A 62 7.99 8.09 -15.53
C ASN A 62 7.91 8.11 -14.00
N PRO A 63 7.03 7.32 -13.37
CA PRO A 63 6.92 7.25 -11.90
C PRO A 63 7.92 6.27 -11.27
N ALA A 64 8.61 5.44 -12.08
CA ALA A 64 9.44 4.34 -11.57
C ALA A 64 10.53 4.77 -10.56
N PRO A 65 11.23 5.92 -10.72
CA PRO A 65 12.24 6.35 -9.74
C PRO A 65 11.69 6.60 -8.33
N ASP A 66 10.44 7.04 -8.23
CA ASP A 66 9.79 7.42 -6.97
C ASP A 66 8.79 6.36 -6.49
N MET A 67 8.65 5.25 -7.20
CA MET A 67 7.55 4.32 -6.98
C MET A 67 7.59 3.72 -5.57
N THR A 68 8.76 3.27 -5.13
CA THR A 68 8.97 2.72 -3.78
C THR A 68 8.65 3.75 -2.69
N TRP A 69 8.93 5.04 -2.94
CA TRP A 69 8.55 6.11 -2.01
C TRP A 69 7.03 6.27 -1.96
N GLY A 70 6.37 6.26 -3.11
CA GLY A 70 4.91 6.35 -3.20
C GLY A 70 4.22 5.19 -2.49
N GLU A 71 4.73 3.96 -2.65
CA GLU A 71 4.24 2.77 -1.96
C GLU A 71 4.37 2.91 -0.43
N ALA A 72 5.55 3.36 0.05
CA ALA A 72 5.80 3.61 1.45
C ALA A 72 4.84 4.67 2.03
N PHE A 73 4.67 5.78 1.31
CA PHE A 73 3.73 6.83 1.68
C PHE A 73 2.29 6.31 1.73
N ASN A 74 1.86 5.51 0.76
CA ASN A 74 0.51 4.95 0.71
C ASN A 74 0.23 4.00 1.89
N LEU A 75 1.19 3.15 2.24
CA LEU A 75 1.09 2.27 3.41
C LEU A 75 1.03 3.08 4.72
N TYR A 76 1.87 4.11 4.85
CA TYR A 76 1.83 5.01 6.01
C TYR A 76 0.49 5.73 6.13
N ARG A 77 -0.02 6.29 5.01
CA ARG A 77 -1.35 6.92 4.95
C ARG A 77 -2.43 5.95 5.43
N GLY A 78 -2.39 4.71 4.95
CA GLY A 78 -3.33 3.70 5.41
C GLY A 78 -3.19 3.43 6.92
N ALA A 79 -1.98 3.42 7.47
CA ALA A 79 -1.75 3.17 8.89
C ALA A 79 -2.40 4.27 9.73
N ILE A 80 -2.34 5.53 9.28
CA ILE A 80 -3.04 6.66 9.89
C ILE A 80 -4.57 6.51 9.79
N ILE A 81 -5.10 6.00 8.67
CA ILE A 81 -6.53 5.70 8.54
C ILE A 81 -6.97 4.66 9.58
N LEU A 82 -6.19 3.58 9.73
CA LEU A 82 -6.44 2.53 10.73
C LEU A 82 -6.33 3.08 12.15
N GLN A 83 -5.36 3.95 12.41
CA GLN A 83 -5.23 4.66 13.69
C GLN A 83 -6.48 5.48 14.01
N GLY A 84 -7.01 6.21 13.03
CA GLY A 84 -8.23 6.99 13.21
C GLY A 84 -9.45 6.11 13.53
N ILE A 85 -9.53 4.92 12.92
CA ILE A 85 -10.57 3.92 13.25
C ILE A 85 -10.40 3.43 14.69
N ALA A 86 -9.17 3.08 15.09
CA ALA A 86 -8.85 2.63 16.44
C ALA A 86 -9.19 3.70 17.50
N ALA A 87 -8.88 4.96 17.23
CA ALA A 87 -9.20 6.08 18.11
C ALA A 87 -10.72 6.25 18.29
N ARG A 88 -11.50 6.18 17.20
CA ARG A 88 -12.97 6.21 17.26
C ARG A 88 -13.55 4.99 18.00
N TYR A 89 -12.95 3.82 17.84
CA TYR A 89 -13.34 2.62 18.57
C TYR A 89 -13.08 2.76 20.08
N ALA A 90 -11.90 3.25 20.48
CA ALA A 90 -11.56 3.50 21.88
C ALA A 90 -12.51 4.51 22.55
N ARG A 91 -12.97 5.50 21.78
CA ARG A 91 -13.99 6.49 22.20
C ARG A 91 -15.43 5.96 22.14
N ARG A 92 -15.65 4.70 21.79
CA ARG A 92 -16.98 4.08 21.58
C ARG A 92 -17.85 4.80 20.55
N GLN A 93 -17.22 5.52 19.61
CA GLN A 93 -17.89 6.19 18.49
C GLN A 93 -18.12 5.26 17.30
N ALA A 94 -17.39 4.14 17.25
CA ALA A 94 -17.60 3.05 16.31
C ALA A 94 -17.64 1.74 17.11
N SER A 95 -18.72 0.97 17.00
CA SER A 95 -18.97 -0.23 17.80
C SER A 95 -18.85 -1.54 17.03
N SER A 96 -18.45 -1.51 15.75
CA SER A 96 -18.34 -2.74 14.96
C SER A 96 -17.17 -3.60 15.42
N LEU A 97 -17.37 -4.93 15.47
CA LEU A 97 -16.31 -5.90 15.79
C LEU A 97 -15.09 -5.73 14.87
N LYS A 98 -15.31 -5.38 13.60
CA LYS A 98 -14.26 -5.11 12.60
C LYS A 98 -13.35 -3.93 12.98
N ALA A 99 -13.84 -2.96 13.74
CA ALA A 99 -13.04 -1.78 14.12
C ALA A 99 -11.85 -2.14 15.01
N LYS A 100 -11.98 -3.19 15.83
CA LYS A 100 -10.88 -3.72 16.64
C LYS A 100 -9.78 -4.35 15.76
N ASP A 101 -10.18 -5.12 14.75
CA ASP A 101 -9.26 -5.79 13.82
C ASP A 101 -8.49 -4.78 12.95
N TYR A 102 -9.17 -3.70 12.53
CA TYR A 102 -8.53 -2.56 11.85
C TYR A 102 -7.47 -1.90 12.74
N GLY A 103 -7.77 -1.69 14.03
CA GLY A 103 -6.79 -1.14 14.97
C GLY A 103 -5.56 -2.03 15.16
N ALA A 104 -5.74 -3.35 15.22
CA ALA A 104 -4.63 -4.31 15.30
C ALA A 104 -3.72 -4.27 14.06
N SER A 105 -4.28 -3.92 12.89
CA SER A 105 -3.56 -3.86 11.62
C SER A 105 -2.77 -2.55 11.42
N MET A 106 -2.97 -1.54 12.29
CA MET A 106 -2.32 -0.24 12.22
C MET A 106 -0.78 -0.34 12.30
N ARG A 107 -0.28 -0.98 13.37
CA ARG A 107 1.16 -1.07 13.63
C ARG A 107 1.90 -1.86 12.54
N PRO A 108 1.44 -3.06 12.14
CA PRO A 108 2.12 -3.83 11.11
C PRO A 108 2.21 -3.10 9.76
N MET A 109 1.18 -2.30 9.40
CA MET A 109 1.23 -1.52 8.18
C MET A 109 2.20 -0.33 8.26
N GLY A 110 2.33 0.29 9.43
CA GLY A 110 3.33 1.32 9.68
C GLY A 110 4.76 0.80 9.66
N GLU A 111 5.00 -0.40 10.19
CA GLU A 111 6.30 -1.07 10.13
C GLU A 111 6.69 -1.41 8.68
N LEU A 112 5.76 -1.94 7.88
CA LEU A 112 6.01 -2.19 6.45
C LEU A 112 6.35 -0.91 5.67
N ALA A 113 5.64 0.19 5.95
CA ALA A 113 5.97 1.49 5.35
C ALA A 113 7.39 1.94 5.72
N TRP A 114 7.80 1.73 6.97
CA TRP A 114 9.13 2.08 7.44
C TRP A 114 10.23 1.26 6.78
N ASP A 115 10.01 -0.05 6.60
CA ASP A 115 10.97 -0.93 5.91
C ASP A 115 11.23 -0.47 4.48
N LEU A 116 10.19 -0.05 3.75
CA LEU A 116 10.35 0.52 2.41
C LEU A 116 11.17 1.82 2.43
N VAL A 117 10.95 2.69 3.41
CA VAL A 117 11.75 3.92 3.58
C VAL A 117 13.23 3.58 3.84
N GLN A 118 13.52 2.58 4.67
CA GLN A 118 14.89 2.14 4.92
C GLN A 118 15.56 1.59 3.66
N ASN A 119 14.85 0.85 2.82
CA ASN A 119 15.35 0.36 1.54
C ASN A 119 15.74 1.50 0.58
N ILE A 120 14.94 2.57 0.54
CA ILE A 120 15.26 3.77 -0.24
C ILE A 120 16.52 4.44 0.29
N ARG A 121 16.61 4.66 1.61
CA ARG A 121 17.74 5.35 2.26
C ARG A 121 19.07 4.62 2.10
N THR A 122 19.04 3.29 2.03
CA THR A 122 20.24 2.45 1.88
C THR A 122 20.70 2.32 0.42
N GLY A 123 20.02 2.94 -0.55
CA GLY A 123 20.39 2.88 -1.96
C GLY A 123 19.99 1.57 -2.66
N ASN A 124 19.26 0.69 -1.97
CA ASN A 124 18.67 -0.52 -2.56
C ASN A 124 17.36 -0.20 -3.30
N GLY A 125 17.38 0.83 -4.17
CA GLY A 125 16.23 1.25 -4.99
C GLY A 125 15.70 0.17 -5.94
N LYS A 126 16.40 -0.97 -6.03
CA LYS A 126 15.87 -2.25 -6.48
C LYS A 126 16.08 -3.22 -5.34
N ALA A 127 15.06 -3.43 -4.52
CA ALA A 127 15.16 -4.49 -3.52
C ALA A 127 15.46 -5.81 -4.27
N LYS A 128 16.51 -6.50 -3.83
CA LYS A 128 16.57 -7.96 -4.00
C LYS A 128 15.33 -8.49 -3.29
N LEU A 129 14.30 -8.85 -4.06
CA LEU A 129 13.09 -9.54 -3.63
C LEU A 129 13.11 -10.92 -4.25
#